data_AF-A0A9D6J5X6-F1
#
_entry.id   AF-A0A9D6J5X6-F1
#
_cell.length_a   1.000
_cell.length_b   1.000
_cell.length_c   1.000
_cell.angle_alpha   90.00
_cell.angle_beta   90.00
_cell.angle_gamma   90.00
#
_symmetry.space_group_name_H-M   'P 1'
#
loop_
_entity.id
_entity.type
_entity.pdbx_description
1 polymer ?
#
loop_
_entity_poly.entity_id
_entity_poly.type
_entity_poly.pdbx_seq_one_letter_code
_entity_poly.pdbx_strand_id
1 'polypeptide(L)'
;MRAKFNFFNKHCFTLVEVLVVMAIGIMILGALFRILKSGTRSAMRGMVQIETTLLARRILQQVRNDLELSCCKTPETSDQDGEIALSIFFKDYWGETKKDPFSFSFLSFPIDCKQEDVVPPDDLAKIENKREPCRITYSLKPSNNPFFKTLTRSEKFKGILKTRILSEKVNYMDIIKSDLLKEPGFDSLVNTGDQKGLPTKCEYFFVKLQLCETFQRSGAPTLKGDRVIREEGVIVADFFDVVIPDFLTQYWKQQPRRFNYHSHVNEPASP
;
A
#
# COMPACT_ATOMS: atom_id res chain seq x y z
N MET A 1 -49.34 -3.86 75.39
CA MET A 1 -49.19 -3.74 73.92
C MET A 1 -48.35 -4.90 73.42
N ARG A 2 -48.97 -5.90 72.76
CA ARG A 2 -48.26 -6.98 72.08
C ARG A 2 -48.24 -6.65 70.58
N ALA A 3 -47.09 -6.29 70.05
CA ALA A 3 -46.88 -6.16 68.62
C ALA A 3 -46.97 -7.56 67.99
N LYS A 4 -48.05 -7.83 67.26
CA LYS A 4 -48.17 -9.00 66.38
C LYS A 4 -47.30 -8.73 65.14
N PHE A 5 -46.10 -9.28 65.13
CA PHE A 5 -45.34 -9.45 63.89
C PHE A 5 -46.04 -10.55 63.07
N ASN A 6 -46.86 -10.14 62.12
CA ASN A 6 -47.42 -11.02 61.09
C ASN A 6 -46.31 -11.39 60.10
N PHE A 7 -45.49 -12.38 60.46
CA PHE A 7 -44.65 -13.11 59.51
C PHE A 7 -45.44 -14.31 58.98
N PHE A 8 -46.46 -14.06 58.17
CA PHE A 8 -47.12 -15.11 57.40
C PHE A 8 -47.35 -14.63 55.97
N ASN A 9 -46.33 -14.84 55.15
CA ASN A 9 -46.55 -15.37 53.79
C ASN A 9 -46.07 -16.82 53.80
N LYS A 10 -46.99 -17.77 53.60
CA LYS A 10 -46.86 -19.22 53.84
C LYS A 10 -46.20 -20.00 52.70
N HIS A 11 -45.09 -19.52 52.16
CA HIS A 11 -44.29 -20.32 51.23
C HIS A 11 -42.81 -20.19 51.58
N CYS A 12 -42.37 -21.01 52.54
CA CYS A 12 -40.95 -21.24 52.76
C CYS A 12 -40.41 -22.05 51.56
N PHE A 13 -39.48 -21.49 50.80
CA PHE A 13 -38.80 -22.18 49.72
C PHE A 13 -38.13 -23.44 50.25
N THR A 14 -38.36 -24.57 49.59
CA THR A 14 -37.69 -25.81 49.96
C THR A 14 -36.22 -25.76 49.54
N LEU A 15 -35.30 -26.35 50.32
CA LEU A 15 -33.88 -26.41 49.97
C LEU A 15 -33.65 -27.04 48.59
N VAL A 16 -34.52 -27.99 48.21
CA VAL A 16 -34.54 -28.61 46.88
C VAL A 16 -34.83 -27.59 45.79
N GLU A 17 -35.82 -26.71 45.99
CA GLU A 17 -36.19 -25.66 45.04
C GLU A 17 -35.05 -24.66 44.83
N VAL A 18 -34.34 -24.28 45.91
CA VAL A 18 -33.15 -23.42 45.83
C VAL A 18 -32.02 -24.10 45.04
N LEU A 19 -31.78 -25.39 45.26
CA LEU A 19 -30.78 -26.16 44.50
C LEU A 19 -31.12 -26.25 43.01
N VAL A 20 -32.40 -26.46 42.69
CA VAL A 20 -32.87 -26.50 41.29
C VAL A 20 -32.67 -25.13 40.62
N VAL A 21 -33.02 -24.03 41.30
CA VAL A 21 -32.80 -22.68 40.78
C VAL A 21 -31.31 -22.39 40.56
N MET A 22 -30.43 -22.79 41.49
CA MET A 22 -28.98 -22.64 41.32
C MET A 22 -28.45 -23.47 40.14
N ALA A 23 -28.89 -24.72 39.99
CA ALA A 23 -28.46 -25.57 38.89
C ALA A 23 -28.86 -24.99 37.52
N ILE A 24 -30.11 -24.51 37.40
CA ILE A 24 -30.59 -23.82 36.20
C ILE A 24 -29.80 -22.52 35.97
N GLY A 25 -29.54 -21.74 37.03
CA GLY A 25 -28.76 -20.51 36.97
C GLY A 25 -27.34 -20.74 36.44
N ILE A 26 -26.64 -21.76 36.94
CA ILE A 26 -25.30 -22.14 36.47
C ILE A 26 -25.34 -22.57 34.99
N MET A 27 -26.36 -23.36 34.60
CA MET A 27 -26.51 -23.82 33.23
C MET A 27 -26.73 -22.65 32.26
N ILE A 28 -27.61 -21.70 32.61
CA ILE A 28 -27.87 -20.49 31.82
C ILE A 28 -26.62 -19.60 31.76
N LEU A 29 -25.97 -19.35 32.90
CA LEU A 29 -24.79 -18.50 32.97
C LEU A 29 -23.63 -19.09 32.17
N GLY A 30 -23.45 -20.42 32.20
CA GLY A 30 -22.47 -21.13 31.40
C GLY A 30 -22.71 -20.99 29.90
N ALA A 31 -23.97 -21.07 29.46
CA ALA A 31 -24.34 -20.85 28.06
C ALA A 31 -24.09 -19.39 27.63
N LEU A 32 -24.53 -18.41 28.44
CA LEU A 32 -24.30 -16.98 28.19
C LEU A 32 -22.81 -16.66 28.11
N PHE A 33 -22.00 -17.20 29.02
CA PHE A 33 -20.55 -16.98 29.03
C PHE A 33 -19.89 -17.51 27.77
N ARG A 34 -20.31 -18.68 27.26
CA ARG A 34 -19.80 -19.23 25.98
C ARG A 34 -20.19 -18.34 24.80
N ILE A 35 -21.43 -17.84 24.76
CA ILE A 35 -21.90 -16.93 23.71
C ILE A 35 -21.12 -15.62 23.74
N LEU A 36 -20.95 -15.00 24.91
CA LEU A 36 -20.15 -13.78 25.09
C LEU A 36 -18.69 -13.98 24.67
N LYS A 37 -18.07 -15.11 25.06
CA LYS A 37 -16.70 -15.44 24.66
C LYS A 37 -16.57 -15.63 23.16
N SER A 38 -17.58 -16.21 22.50
CA SER A 38 -17.59 -16.36 21.04
C SER A 38 -17.81 -15.01 20.34
N GLY A 39 -18.78 -14.22 20.80
CA GLY A 39 -19.09 -12.90 20.26
C GLY A 39 -17.93 -11.90 20.37
N THR A 40 -17.24 -11.86 21.52
CA THR A 40 -16.06 -11.00 21.73
C THR A 40 -14.91 -11.39 20.80
N ARG A 41 -14.65 -12.69 20.60
CA ARG A 41 -13.64 -13.17 19.64
C ARG A 41 -13.98 -12.77 18.21
N SER A 42 -15.24 -12.94 17.81
CA SER A 42 -15.70 -12.55 16.48
C SER A 42 -15.61 -11.03 16.26
N ALA A 43 -15.99 -10.24 17.26
CA ALA A 43 -15.91 -8.78 17.20
C ALA A 43 -14.45 -8.29 17.09
N MET A 44 -13.55 -8.84 17.90
CA MET A 44 -12.12 -8.49 17.81
C MET A 44 -11.54 -8.87 16.44
N ARG A 45 -11.90 -10.03 15.89
CA ARG A 45 -11.47 -10.43 14.54
C ARG A 45 -11.93 -9.44 13.47
N GLY A 46 -13.19 -9.01 13.54
CA GLY A 46 -13.73 -8.01 12.63
C GLY A 46 -13.01 -6.66 12.75
N MET A 47 -12.74 -6.22 13.97
CA MET A 47 -12.02 -4.97 14.23
C MET A 47 -10.61 -4.98 13.63
N VAL A 48 -9.84 -6.06 13.88
CA VAL A 48 -8.49 -6.23 13.31
C VAL A 48 -8.53 -6.22 11.79
N GLN A 49 -9.48 -6.94 11.19
CA GLN A 49 -9.63 -6.96 9.73
C GLN A 49 -9.90 -5.54 9.16
N ILE A 50 -10.74 -4.75 9.82
CA ILE A 50 -11.01 -3.35 9.42
C ILE A 50 -9.72 -2.53 9.51
N GLU A 51 -8.99 -2.60 10.62
CA GLU A 51 -7.72 -1.87 10.80
C GLU A 51 -6.69 -2.25 9.73
N THR A 52 -6.52 -3.54 9.45
CA THR A 52 -5.62 -4.03 8.39
C THR A 52 -6.02 -3.46 7.02
N THR A 53 -7.32 -3.43 6.71
CA THR A 53 -7.79 -2.88 5.41
C THR A 53 -7.59 -1.37 5.28
N LEU A 54 -7.82 -0.60 6.35
CA LEU A 54 -7.57 0.84 6.35
C LEU A 54 -6.08 1.15 6.21
N LEU A 55 -5.24 0.36 6.89
CA LEU A 55 -3.79 0.47 6.78
C LEU A 55 -3.32 0.16 5.36
N ALA A 56 -3.82 -0.93 4.74
CA ALA A 56 -3.51 -1.26 3.36
C ALA A 56 -3.88 -0.14 2.38
N ARG A 57 -5.10 0.39 2.50
CA ARG A 57 -5.58 1.49 1.65
C ARG A 57 -4.70 2.73 1.77
N ARG A 58 -4.26 3.07 2.99
CA ARG A 58 -3.36 4.21 3.21
C ARG A 58 -2.00 3.99 2.53
N ILE A 59 -1.43 2.79 2.63
CA ILE A 59 -0.17 2.44 1.98
C ILE A 59 -0.32 2.50 0.46
N LEU A 60 -1.35 1.86 -0.09
CA LEU A 60 -1.58 1.85 -1.53
C LEU A 60 -1.83 3.26 -2.07
N GLN A 61 -2.61 4.09 -1.37
CA GLN A 61 -2.81 5.48 -1.79
C GLN A 61 -1.49 6.26 -1.78
N GLN A 62 -0.62 6.03 -0.80
CA GLN A 62 0.69 6.68 -0.75
C GLN A 62 1.58 6.23 -1.92
N VAL A 63 1.64 4.91 -2.19
CA VAL A 63 2.39 4.36 -3.33
C VAL A 63 1.84 4.90 -4.65
N ARG A 64 0.51 4.92 -4.80
CA ARG A 64 -0.17 5.50 -5.96
C ARG A 64 0.22 6.95 -6.16
N ASN A 65 0.07 7.80 -5.15
CA ASN A 65 0.38 9.22 -5.27
C ASN A 65 1.85 9.43 -5.66
N ASP A 66 2.79 8.67 -5.07
CA ASP A 66 4.21 8.80 -5.43
C ASP A 66 4.46 8.32 -6.88
N LEU A 67 3.81 7.23 -7.32
CA LEU A 67 3.94 6.71 -8.69
C LEU A 67 3.26 7.61 -9.73
N GLU A 68 2.12 8.22 -9.41
CA GLU A 68 1.44 9.22 -10.24
C GLU A 68 2.34 10.44 -10.46
N LEU A 69 3.00 10.92 -9.39
CA LEU A 69 3.93 12.06 -9.42
C LEU A 69 5.33 11.71 -9.91
N SER A 70 5.56 10.45 -10.28
CA SER A 70 6.85 10.03 -10.79
C SER A 70 7.28 10.82 -12.01
N CYS A 71 8.59 10.99 -12.12
CA CYS A 71 9.22 11.82 -13.13
C CYS A 71 10.08 10.94 -14.03
N CYS A 72 10.14 11.32 -15.29
CA CYS A 72 10.99 10.69 -16.28
C CYS A 72 11.88 11.73 -16.95
N LYS A 73 13.11 11.35 -17.30
CA LYS A 73 14.02 12.23 -18.03
C LYS A 73 13.54 12.38 -19.47
N THR A 74 13.41 13.61 -19.95
CA THR A 74 13.25 13.88 -21.39
C THR A 74 14.48 13.34 -22.11
N PRO A 75 14.34 12.39 -23.05
CA PRO A 75 15.49 11.87 -23.78
C PRO A 75 16.19 13.04 -24.47
N GLU A 76 17.50 13.12 -24.29
CA GLU A 76 18.33 14.08 -25.02
C GLU A 76 18.15 13.77 -26.50
N THR A 77 17.60 14.73 -27.22
CA THR A 77 17.29 14.65 -28.66
C THR A 77 18.47 14.09 -29.42
N SER A 78 18.34 12.88 -29.98
CA SER A 78 19.02 12.61 -31.24
C SER A 78 18.26 13.39 -32.31
N ASP A 79 18.96 14.28 -33.01
CA ASP A 79 18.53 15.24 -34.04
C ASP A 79 17.79 14.67 -35.26
N GLN A 80 16.96 13.63 -35.13
CA GLN A 80 16.18 13.11 -36.24
C GLN A 80 14.73 12.93 -35.83
N ASP A 81 13.88 13.66 -36.55
CA ASP A 81 12.43 13.60 -36.55
C ASP A 81 11.91 12.17 -36.37
N GLY A 82 11.02 11.98 -35.38
CA GLY A 82 10.16 10.81 -35.30
C GLY A 82 10.13 10.13 -33.94
N GLU A 83 8.98 10.24 -33.27
CA GLU A 83 8.55 9.40 -32.14
C GLU A 83 9.56 9.19 -31.02
N ILE A 84 9.47 10.05 -29.99
CA ILE A 84 10.09 9.76 -28.69
C ILE A 84 9.46 8.47 -28.15
N ALA A 85 10.17 7.34 -28.32
CA ALA A 85 9.71 6.05 -27.85
C ALA A 85 9.57 6.10 -26.32
N LEU A 86 8.33 5.97 -25.83
CA LEU A 86 8.04 5.99 -24.39
C LEU A 86 8.92 5.02 -23.60
N SER A 87 9.35 3.90 -24.22
CA SER A 87 10.27 2.93 -23.59
C SER A 87 11.62 3.48 -23.15
N ILE A 88 12.10 4.60 -23.70
CA ILE A 88 13.39 5.21 -23.30
C ILE A 88 13.25 5.86 -21.91
N PHE A 89 12.10 6.47 -21.61
CA PHE A 89 11.83 7.13 -20.32
C PHE A 89 11.93 6.19 -19.11
N PHE A 90 11.77 4.88 -19.35
CA PHE A 90 11.63 3.91 -18.27
C PHE A 90 12.80 2.94 -18.14
N LYS A 91 13.77 2.94 -19.07
CA LYS A 91 14.86 1.95 -19.09
C LYS A 91 15.97 2.24 -18.06
N ASP A 92 16.17 3.52 -17.71
CA ASP A 92 17.37 3.95 -16.96
C ASP A 92 17.11 4.39 -15.50
N TYR A 93 15.85 4.66 -15.11
CA TYR A 93 15.55 5.38 -13.84
C TYR A 93 14.65 4.64 -12.85
N TRP A 94 14.11 3.50 -13.26
CA TRP A 94 13.28 2.64 -12.42
C TRP A 94 14.12 1.46 -12.00
N GLY A 95 14.47 1.37 -10.71
CA GLY A 95 15.29 0.29 -10.21
C GLY A 95 14.65 -1.06 -10.52
N GLU A 96 15.45 -2.03 -10.96
CA GLU A 96 14.99 -3.42 -11.06
C GLU A 96 14.40 -3.84 -9.71
N THR A 97 13.19 -4.40 -9.73
CA THR A 97 12.59 -5.00 -8.55
C THR A 97 13.45 -6.19 -8.12
N LYS A 98 14.42 -5.96 -7.24
CA LYS A 98 15.20 -7.04 -6.64
C LYS A 98 14.26 -7.81 -5.74
N LYS A 99 13.88 -9.04 -6.11
CA LYS A 99 12.89 -9.81 -5.34
C LYS A 99 13.36 -10.16 -3.92
N ASP A 100 14.67 -10.24 -3.69
CA ASP A 100 15.22 -10.43 -2.35
C ASP A 100 16.54 -9.67 -2.12
N PRO A 101 16.60 -8.71 -1.18
CA PRO A 101 15.46 -8.07 -0.51
C PRO A 101 14.68 -7.16 -1.48
N PHE A 102 13.34 -7.18 -1.40
CA PHE A 102 12.48 -6.26 -2.16
C PHE A 102 12.93 -4.81 -2.00
N SER A 103 13.33 -4.20 -3.11
CA SER A 103 13.62 -2.78 -3.22
C SER A 103 13.14 -2.27 -4.57
N PHE A 104 12.37 -1.20 -4.57
CA PHE A 104 11.90 -0.51 -5.77
C PHE A 104 12.14 0.98 -5.64
N SER A 105 12.85 1.57 -6.59
CA SER A 105 13.24 2.98 -6.56
C SER A 105 12.87 3.70 -7.85
N PHE A 106 12.51 4.98 -7.69
CA PHE A 106 12.15 5.85 -8.80
C PHE A 106 12.37 7.32 -8.46
N LEU A 107 12.27 8.17 -9.46
CA LEU A 107 12.42 9.61 -9.33
C LEU A 107 11.05 10.28 -9.23
N SER A 108 10.94 11.26 -8.34
CA SER A 108 9.77 12.12 -8.17
C SER A 108 10.25 13.53 -7.82
N PHE A 109 9.40 14.55 -7.99
CA PHE A 109 9.69 15.85 -7.39
C PHE A 109 9.21 15.88 -5.93
N PRO A 110 9.98 16.49 -5.01
CA PRO A 110 9.58 16.61 -3.62
C PRO A 110 8.37 17.54 -3.48
N ILE A 111 7.37 17.12 -2.70
CA ILE A 111 6.13 17.90 -2.47
C ILE A 111 6.34 18.97 -1.38
N ASP A 112 7.19 18.68 -0.40
CA ASP A 112 7.38 19.51 0.80
C ASP A 112 8.55 20.50 0.69
N CYS A 113 9.11 20.69 -0.51
CA CYS A 113 10.22 21.62 -0.73
C CYS A 113 9.71 23.00 -1.18
N LYS A 114 10.42 24.05 -0.77
CA LYS A 114 10.15 25.39 -1.31
C LYS A 114 10.43 25.37 -2.81
N GLN A 115 9.62 26.10 -3.57
CA GLN A 115 9.77 26.17 -5.03
C GLN A 115 11.19 26.60 -5.45
N GLU A 116 11.80 27.49 -4.68
CA GLU A 116 13.17 27.99 -4.81
C GLU A 116 14.24 26.88 -4.72
N ASP A 117 13.96 25.79 -4.00
CA ASP A 117 14.90 24.67 -3.88
C ASP A 117 14.84 23.72 -5.09
N VAL A 118 13.72 23.74 -5.82
CA VAL A 118 13.43 22.82 -6.94
C VAL A 118 13.67 23.50 -8.28
N VAL A 119 13.44 24.82 -8.35
CA VAL A 119 13.66 25.66 -9.53
C VAL A 119 14.83 26.59 -9.22
N PRO A 120 16.00 26.44 -9.86
CA PRO A 120 17.12 27.34 -9.64
C PRO A 120 16.71 28.80 -9.94
N PRO A 121 17.21 29.79 -9.18
CA PRO A 121 16.83 31.19 -9.35
C PRO A 121 17.16 31.72 -10.76
N ASP A 122 16.29 32.59 -11.27
CA ASP A 122 16.16 33.10 -12.65
C ASP A 122 17.41 33.75 -13.30
N ASP A 123 18.56 33.85 -12.61
CA ASP A 123 19.80 34.41 -13.17
C ASP A 123 20.43 33.56 -14.29
N LEU A 124 19.88 32.37 -14.54
CA LEU A 124 20.27 31.45 -15.61
C LEU A 124 19.24 31.38 -16.75
N ALA A 125 18.63 32.50 -17.15
CA ALA A 125 17.69 32.62 -18.28
C ALA A 125 18.23 32.18 -19.68
N LYS A 126 19.38 31.49 -19.74
CA LYS A 126 19.94 30.85 -20.95
C LYS A 126 20.24 29.35 -20.80
N ILE A 127 20.10 28.78 -19.60
CA ILE A 127 20.36 27.36 -19.36
C ILE A 127 19.04 26.72 -18.96
N GLU A 128 18.57 25.79 -19.78
CA GLU A 128 17.43 24.88 -19.55
C GLU A 128 17.02 24.78 -18.07
N ASN A 129 15.75 25.06 -17.75
CA ASN A 129 15.18 24.94 -16.41
C ASN A 129 15.33 23.51 -15.86
N LYS A 130 16.50 23.22 -15.27
CA LYS A 130 16.87 21.91 -14.75
C LYS A 130 16.34 21.77 -13.34
N ARG A 131 15.44 20.82 -13.12
CA ARG A 131 14.89 20.52 -11.80
C ARG A 131 15.59 19.31 -11.22
N GLU A 132 15.90 19.38 -9.93
CA GLU A 132 16.48 18.26 -9.19
C GLU A 132 15.36 17.35 -8.66
N PRO A 133 15.34 16.05 -9.02
CA PRO A 133 14.37 15.11 -8.49
C PRO A 133 14.83 14.59 -7.12
N CYS A 134 13.88 14.11 -6.31
CA CYS A 134 14.16 13.22 -5.20
C CYS A 134 14.09 11.76 -5.65
N ARG A 135 14.91 10.90 -5.04
CA ARG A 135 14.83 9.46 -5.23
C ARG A 135 13.98 8.87 -4.12
N ILE A 136 12.82 8.32 -4.49
CA ILE A 136 11.96 7.56 -3.59
C ILE A 136 12.37 6.08 -3.69
N THR A 137 12.49 5.39 -2.56
CA THR A 137 12.79 3.97 -2.50
C THR A 137 11.87 3.28 -1.52
N TYR A 138 11.14 2.28 -1.99
CA TYR A 138 10.38 1.34 -1.17
C TYR A 138 11.25 0.12 -0.92
N SER A 139 11.41 -0.28 0.34
CA SER A 139 12.14 -1.50 0.68
C SER A 139 11.45 -2.31 1.76
N LEU A 140 11.46 -3.64 1.60
CA LEU A 140 11.04 -4.59 2.62
C LEU A 140 12.27 -5.11 3.35
N LYS A 141 12.31 -4.88 4.66
CA LYS A 141 13.36 -5.41 5.54
C LYS A 141 12.77 -6.47 6.47
N PRO A 142 13.55 -7.47 6.89
CA PRO A 142 13.10 -8.37 7.94
C PRO A 142 12.79 -7.56 9.21
N SER A 143 11.67 -7.88 9.86
CA SER A 143 11.27 -7.27 11.14
C SER A 143 11.82 -8.09 12.32
N ASN A 144 11.64 -7.57 13.55
CA ASN A 144 11.86 -8.35 14.77
C ASN A 144 10.97 -9.60 14.83
N ASN A 145 9.85 -9.58 14.10
CA ASN A 145 8.99 -10.73 13.93
C ASN A 145 9.43 -11.53 12.69
N PRO A 146 9.79 -12.82 12.81
CA PRO A 146 10.24 -13.64 11.68
C PRO A 146 9.17 -13.85 10.61
N PHE A 147 7.90 -13.57 10.92
CA PHE A 147 6.77 -13.75 10.02
C PHE A 147 6.43 -12.51 9.20
N PHE A 148 6.91 -11.34 9.61
CA PHE A 148 6.55 -10.08 8.96
C PHE A 148 7.80 -9.31 8.53
N LYS A 149 7.64 -8.58 7.44
CA LYS A 149 8.63 -7.64 6.91
C LYS A 149 8.15 -6.22 7.23
N THR A 150 9.12 -5.36 7.49
CA THR A 150 8.92 -3.93 7.68
C THR A 150 9.04 -3.25 6.33
N LEU A 151 7.94 -2.65 5.87
CA LEU A 151 7.90 -1.80 4.69
C LEU A 151 8.35 -0.40 5.06
N THR A 152 9.40 0.06 4.40
CA THR A 152 9.96 1.40 4.58
C THR A 152 9.94 2.15 3.26
N ARG A 153 9.56 3.43 3.33
CA ARG A 153 9.74 4.41 2.26
C ARG A 153 10.89 5.32 2.66
N SER A 154 11.91 5.41 1.84
CA SER A 154 12.96 6.42 1.97
C SER A 154 12.93 7.40 0.81
N GLU A 155 13.25 8.65 1.10
CA GLU A 155 13.29 9.75 0.16
C GLU A 155 14.64 10.45 0.30
N LYS A 156 15.44 10.42 -0.76
CA LYS A 156 16.76 11.07 -0.81
C LYS A 156 16.66 12.32 -1.70
N PHE A 157 16.90 13.49 -1.12
CA PHE A 157 16.92 14.77 -1.84
C PHE A 157 18.08 15.62 -1.33
N LYS A 158 18.95 16.13 -2.23
CA LYS A 158 20.14 16.93 -1.90
C LYS A 158 20.99 16.34 -0.75
N GLY A 159 21.20 15.03 -0.77
CA GLY A 159 21.96 14.31 0.27
C GLY A 159 21.21 14.04 1.59
N ILE A 160 20.05 14.67 1.81
CA ILE A 160 19.21 14.42 2.98
C ILE A 160 18.36 13.17 2.72
N LEU A 161 18.45 12.20 3.62
CA LEU A 161 17.66 10.97 3.59
C LEU A 161 16.55 11.02 4.64
N LYS A 162 15.30 11.12 4.19
CA LYS A 162 14.12 10.97 5.05
C LYS A 162 13.60 9.54 4.93
N THR A 163 13.48 8.83 6.05
CA THR A 163 12.95 7.45 6.06
C THR A 163 11.69 7.37 6.92
N ARG A 164 10.66 6.72 6.41
CA ARG A 164 9.39 6.49 7.10
C ARG A 164 9.03 5.01 7.06
N ILE A 165 8.73 4.45 8.22
CA ILE A 165 8.15 3.10 8.33
C ILE A 165 6.66 3.20 7.99
N LEU A 166 6.21 2.42 7.02
CA LEU A 166 4.81 2.40 6.59
C LEU A 166 4.02 1.31 7.32
N SER A 167 4.63 0.13 7.51
CA SER A 167 4.02 -0.98 8.23
C SER A 167 5.06 -2.02 8.61
N GLU A 168 4.85 -2.69 9.74
CA GLU A 168 5.62 -3.85 10.21
C GLU A 168 4.89 -5.18 9.97
N LYS A 169 3.71 -5.13 9.34
CA LYS A 169 2.79 -6.25 9.13
C LYS A 169 2.73 -6.70 7.66
N VAL A 170 3.77 -6.40 6.88
CA VAL A 170 3.79 -6.70 5.45
C VAL A 170 4.40 -8.07 5.25
N ASN A 171 3.73 -8.95 4.53
CA ASN A 171 4.37 -10.19 4.11
C ASN A 171 5.05 -10.04 2.75
N TYR A 172 4.32 -9.43 1.81
CA TYR A 172 4.74 -9.32 0.43
C TYR A 172 4.32 -7.97 -0.14
N MET A 173 5.22 -7.39 -0.94
CA MET A 173 4.94 -6.23 -1.76
C MET A 173 5.67 -6.40 -3.08
N ASP A 174 5.03 -6.01 -4.16
CA ASP A 174 5.61 -6.03 -5.49
C ASP A 174 5.10 -4.86 -6.29
N ILE A 175 5.97 -4.24 -7.08
CA ILE A 175 5.62 -3.19 -8.02
C ILE A 175 6.14 -3.68 -9.36
N ILE A 176 5.20 -4.09 -10.22
CA ILE A 176 5.50 -4.66 -11.52
C ILE A 176 5.18 -3.60 -12.55
N LYS A 177 6.18 -3.23 -13.32
CA LYS A 177 5.99 -2.42 -14.52
C LYS A 177 5.48 -3.33 -15.64
N SER A 178 4.38 -2.95 -16.30
CA SER A 178 3.80 -3.71 -17.39
C SER A 178 3.42 -2.79 -18.56
N ASP A 179 3.47 -3.37 -19.76
CA ASP A 179 3.09 -2.70 -21.00
C ASP A 179 1.67 -3.17 -21.38
N LEU A 180 0.73 -2.24 -21.48
CA LEU A 180 -0.69 -2.49 -21.78
C LEU A 180 -0.89 -3.17 -23.13
N LEU A 181 0.06 -2.99 -24.05
CA LEU A 181 0.04 -3.57 -25.40
C LEU A 181 0.63 -4.98 -25.47
N LYS A 182 1.23 -5.50 -24.39
CA LYS A 182 1.67 -6.90 -24.31
C LYS A 182 0.65 -7.80 -23.62
N GLU A 183 -0.45 -7.23 -23.12
CA GLU A 183 -1.51 -8.02 -22.49
C GLU A 183 -2.42 -8.67 -23.55
N PRO A 184 -2.75 -9.96 -23.39
CA PRO A 184 -3.58 -10.69 -24.36
C PRO A 184 -4.97 -10.06 -24.43
N GLY A 185 -5.32 -9.53 -25.61
CA GLY A 185 -6.61 -8.88 -25.89
C GLY A 185 -6.51 -7.41 -26.32
N PHE A 186 -5.35 -6.75 -26.15
CA PHE A 186 -5.11 -5.39 -26.65
C PHE A 186 -4.45 -5.33 -28.04
N ASP A 187 -3.84 -6.43 -28.51
CA ASP A 187 -3.23 -6.54 -29.85
C ASP A 187 -4.21 -6.26 -31.00
N SER A 188 -5.51 -6.47 -30.77
CA SER A 188 -6.57 -6.29 -31.79
C SER A 188 -6.99 -4.83 -31.99
N LEU A 189 -6.65 -3.91 -31.08
CA LEU A 189 -7.02 -2.49 -31.18
C LEU A 189 -6.00 -1.63 -31.94
N VAL A 190 -4.76 -2.11 -32.07
CA VAL A 190 -3.67 -1.36 -32.73
C VAL A 190 -3.60 -1.64 -34.24
N ASN A 191 -4.24 -2.71 -34.72
CA ASN A 191 -4.22 -3.11 -36.13
C ASN A 191 -5.23 -2.39 -37.04
N THR A 192 -5.95 -1.37 -36.55
CA THR A 192 -6.79 -0.50 -37.39
C THR A 192 -5.96 0.60 -38.08
N GLY A 193 -5.13 0.18 -39.03
CA GLY A 193 -4.89 0.80 -40.34
C GLY A 193 -4.44 2.25 -40.54
N ASP A 194 -4.62 3.21 -39.63
CA ASP A 194 -4.56 4.63 -40.04
C ASP A 194 -4.07 5.65 -38.99
N GLN A 195 -3.38 5.23 -37.93
CA GLN A 195 -2.89 6.17 -36.90
C GLN A 195 -1.37 6.21 -36.81
N LYS A 196 -0.75 6.90 -37.78
CA LYS A 196 0.59 7.49 -37.63
C LYS A 196 0.52 8.53 -36.50
N GLY A 197 1.00 8.18 -35.31
CA GLY A 197 1.14 9.11 -34.19
C GLY A 197 0.48 8.69 -32.87
N LEU A 198 -0.13 7.50 -32.77
CA LEU A 198 -0.56 6.99 -31.47
C LEU A 198 0.62 6.29 -30.78
N PRO A 199 0.99 6.67 -29.53
CA PRO A 199 2.14 6.10 -28.85
C PRO A 199 1.99 4.58 -28.70
N THR A 200 2.92 3.84 -29.29
CA THR A 200 2.99 2.38 -29.40
C THR A 200 3.31 1.65 -28.08
N LYS A 201 3.30 2.34 -26.93
CA LYS A 201 3.55 1.77 -25.59
C LYS A 201 2.79 2.55 -24.51
N CYS A 202 1.72 1.97 -23.98
CA CYS A 202 1.10 2.44 -22.74
C CYS A 202 1.69 1.63 -21.58
N GLU A 203 2.43 2.27 -20.68
CA GLU A 203 3.08 1.59 -19.55
C GLU A 203 2.37 1.95 -18.24
N TYR A 204 2.11 0.96 -17.39
CA TYR A 204 1.46 1.13 -16.09
C TYR A 204 2.18 0.33 -15.01
N PHE A 205 1.92 0.69 -13.75
CA PHE A 205 2.42 -0.02 -12.59
C PHE A 205 1.32 -0.87 -11.98
N PHE A 206 1.58 -2.16 -11.85
CA PHE A 206 0.76 -3.08 -11.10
C PHE A 206 1.37 -3.26 -9.70
N VAL A 207 0.71 -2.70 -8.69
CA VAL A 207 1.15 -2.76 -7.31
C VAL A 207 0.42 -3.91 -6.62
N LYS A 208 1.15 -4.81 -5.97
CA LYS A 208 0.62 -5.89 -5.12
C LYS A 208 1.08 -5.66 -3.68
N LEU A 209 0.16 -5.78 -2.74
CA LEU A 209 0.46 -5.66 -1.31
C LEU A 209 -0.29 -6.77 -0.55
N GLN A 210 0.44 -7.53 0.25
CA GLN A 210 -0.12 -8.52 1.17
C GLN A 210 0.22 -8.13 2.60
N LEU A 211 -0.80 -7.86 3.39
CA LEU A 211 -0.69 -7.65 4.82
C LEU A 211 -1.14 -8.91 5.57
N CYS A 212 -0.44 -9.20 6.66
CA CYS A 212 -0.75 -10.33 7.51
C CYS A 212 -0.86 -9.89 8.97
N GLU A 213 -1.84 -10.44 9.67
CA GLU A 213 -2.04 -10.22 11.10
C GLU A 213 -2.48 -11.50 11.79
N THR A 214 -1.96 -11.77 12.99
CA THR A 214 -2.30 -12.99 13.74
C THR A 214 -3.28 -12.66 14.87
N PHE A 215 -4.33 -13.46 14.99
CA PHE A 215 -5.34 -13.31 16.05
C PHE A 215 -5.00 -14.14 17.31
N GLN A 216 -4.14 -15.15 17.17
CA GLN A 216 -3.72 -16.01 18.28
C GLN A 216 -2.28 -15.67 18.71
N ARG A 217 -2.10 -15.34 20.00
CA ARG A 217 -0.79 -15.12 20.62
C ARG A 217 0.03 -16.42 20.79
N SER A 218 -0.58 -17.59 20.62
CA SER A 218 0.06 -18.90 20.80
C SER A 218 -0.09 -19.73 19.54
N GLY A 219 1.03 -20.02 18.88
CA GLY A 219 1.06 -20.78 17.63
C GLY A 219 1.19 -19.84 16.44
N ALA A 220 2.42 -19.36 16.22
CA ALA A 220 2.69 -18.66 14.99
C ALA A 220 2.71 -19.69 13.83
N PRO A 221 2.00 -19.43 12.73
CA PRO A 221 2.00 -20.32 11.59
C PRO A 221 3.38 -20.34 10.92
N THR A 222 3.77 -21.50 10.40
CA THR A 222 5.08 -21.64 9.76
C THR A 222 4.98 -21.14 8.33
N LEU A 223 5.14 -19.83 8.13
CA LEU A 223 5.09 -19.20 6.81
C LEU A 223 6.30 -19.65 5.97
N LYS A 224 6.11 -20.65 5.09
CA LYS A 224 7.08 -21.02 4.05
C LYS A 224 6.56 -20.57 2.69
N GLY A 225 7.17 -19.54 2.11
CA GLY A 225 6.94 -19.09 0.72
C GLY A 225 6.89 -17.57 0.56
N ASP A 226 6.95 -17.09 -0.69
CA ASP A 226 6.88 -15.66 -1.05
C ASP A 226 5.51 -15.02 -0.72
N ARG A 227 4.46 -15.81 -0.52
CA ARG A 227 3.11 -15.37 -0.14
C ARG A 227 2.50 -16.30 0.89
N VAL A 228 1.82 -15.72 1.88
CA VAL A 228 1.06 -16.50 2.86
C VAL A 228 -0.24 -16.99 2.24
N ILE A 229 -0.49 -18.29 2.37
CA ILE A 229 -1.80 -18.90 2.11
C ILE A 229 -2.61 -18.79 3.41
N ARG A 230 -3.90 -18.48 3.32
CA ARG A 230 -4.79 -18.29 4.50
C ARG A 230 -4.77 -19.54 5.40
N GLU A 231 -4.07 -19.46 6.52
CA GLU A 231 -4.05 -20.47 7.59
C GLU A 231 -4.96 -20.06 8.76
N GLU A 232 -5.39 -21.05 9.56
CA GLU A 232 -6.23 -20.78 10.74
C GLU A 232 -5.52 -19.83 11.71
N GLY A 233 -6.23 -18.79 12.14
CA GLY A 233 -5.70 -17.79 13.08
C GLY A 233 -4.89 -16.65 12.44
N VAL A 234 -4.66 -16.68 11.12
CA VAL A 234 -4.06 -15.57 10.35
C VAL A 234 -5.12 -14.85 9.53
N ILE A 235 -5.10 -13.53 9.62
CA ILE A 235 -5.83 -12.65 8.72
C ILE A 235 -4.83 -12.25 7.63
N VAL A 236 -5.02 -12.79 6.44
CA VAL A 236 -4.27 -12.42 5.24
C VAL A 236 -5.15 -11.54 4.37
N ALA A 237 -4.65 -10.35 4.05
CA ALA A 237 -5.35 -9.38 3.23
C ALA A 237 -4.48 -9.02 2.02
N ASP A 238 -4.95 -9.46 0.85
CA ASP A 238 -4.33 -9.20 -0.44
C ASP A 238 -4.98 -7.98 -1.09
N PHE A 239 -4.16 -7.05 -1.54
CA PHE A 239 -4.57 -5.86 -2.24
C PHE A 239 -3.75 -5.68 -3.50
N PHE A 240 -4.38 -5.05 -4.50
CA PHE A 240 -3.72 -4.66 -5.72
C PHE A 240 -4.20 -3.28 -6.14
N ASP A 241 -3.36 -2.57 -6.88
CA ASP A 241 -3.69 -1.31 -7.52
C ASP A 241 -3.00 -1.20 -8.87
N VAL A 242 -3.60 -0.44 -9.78
CA VAL A 242 -3.06 -0.14 -11.11
C VAL A 242 -2.87 1.37 -11.20
N VAL A 243 -1.63 1.79 -11.44
CA VAL A 243 -1.26 3.21 -11.44
C VAL A 243 -0.66 3.59 -12.80
N ILE A 244 -1.20 4.65 -13.39
CA ILE A 244 -0.69 5.26 -14.61
C ILE A 244 -0.08 6.61 -14.22
N PRO A 245 1.22 6.85 -14.49
CA PRO A 245 1.84 8.14 -14.21
C PRO A 245 1.12 9.33 -14.84
N ASP A 246 1.08 10.45 -14.12
CA ASP A 246 0.38 11.65 -14.56
C ASP A 246 0.99 12.23 -15.84
N PHE A 247 2.32 12.13 -16.01
CA PHE A 247 2.98 12.64 -17.20
C PHE A 247 2.53 11.90 -18.47
N LEU A 248 2.26 10.58 -18.39
CA LEU A 248 1.70 9.81 -19.50
C LEU A 248 0.26 10.24 -19.80
N THR A 249 -0.53 10.43 -18.74
CA THR A 249 -1.92 10.89 -18.89
C THR A 249 -1.99 12.29 -19.51
N GLN A 250 -1.04 13.17 -19.18
CA GLN A 250 -0.95 14.52 -19.74
C GLN A 250 -0.42 14.51 -21.19
N TYR A 251 0.58 13.65 -21.49
CA TYR A 251 1.06 13.40 -22.84
C TYR A 251 -0.10 13.05 -23.78
N TRP A 252 -0.96 12.10 -23.39
CA TRP A 252 -2.12 11.70 -24.20
C TRP A 252 -3.20 12.75 -24.31
N LYS A 253 -3.39 13.59 -23.28
CA LYS A 253 -4.41 14.64 -23.30
C LYS A 253 -3.98 15.90 -24.06
N GLN A 254 -2.76 15.97 -24.59
CA GLN A 254 -2.20 17.13 -25.31
C GLN A 254 -2.40 18.47 -24.58
N GLN A 255 -2.47 18.47 -23.25
CA GLN A 255 -2.58 19.69 -22.45
C GLN A 255 -1.21 20.04 -21.84
N PRO A 256 -0.50 21.07 -22.34
CA PRO A 256 0.88 21.39 -21.95
C PRO A 256 0.98 22.12 -20.60
N ARG A 257 0.12 21.81 -19.63
CA ARG A 257 -0.03 22.63 -18.42
C ARG A 257 -0.08 21.82 -17.13
N ARG A 258 0.97 21.06 -16.79
CA ARG A 258 1.37 20.76 -15.39
C ARG A 258 2.86 20.43 -15.25
N PHE A 259 3.32 20.52 -14.01
CA PHE A 259 4.70 20.69 -13.55
C PHE A 259 5.76 19.72 -14.09
N ASN A 260 5.43 18.52 -14.56
CA ASN A 260 6.43 17.47 -14.83
C ASN A 260 6.89 17.40 -16.29
N TYR A 261 6.33 18.23 -17.18
CA TYR A 261 6.49 18.07 -18.63
C TYR A 261 7.63 18.89 -19.27
N HIS A 262 8.30 19.79 -18.52
CA HIS A 262 9.15 20.82 -19.12
C HIS A 262 10.50 21.08 -18.44
N SER A 263 11.01 20.15 -17.64
CA SER A 263 12.29 20.36 -16.97
C SER A 263 13.25 19.19 -17.22
N HIS A 264 14.39 19.50 -17.80
CA HIS A 264 15.52 18.59 -17.85
C HIS A 264 15.84 18.14 -16.42
N VAL A 265 15.88 16.83 -16.18
CA VAL A 265 16.08 16.27 -14.84
C VAL A 265 17.59 16.08 -14.62
N ASN A 266 18.17 16.75 -13.63
CA ASN A 266 19.55 16.51 -13.22
C ASN A 266 19.62 15.23 -12.40
N GLU A 267 20.53 14.31 -12.77
CA GLU A 267 20.71 13.08 -12.00
C GLU A 267 21.31 13.43 -10.63
N PRO A 268 20.70 12.97 -9.52
CA PRO A 268 21.33 13.14 -8.21
C PRO A 268 22.63 12.35 -8.21
N ALA A 269 23.73 13.00 -7.85
CA ALA A 269 25.06 12.38 -7.81
C ALA A 269 24.99 10.98 -7.20
N SER A 270 25.46 9.99 -7.98
CA SER A 270 25.63 8.62 -7.54
C SER A 270 26.43 8.60 -6.23
N PRO A 271 26.09 7.74 -5.26
CA PRO A 271 26.95 7.53 -4.10
C PRO A 271 28.35 7.06 -4.50
#